data_AF-A0A411WWS4-F1
#
_entry.id   AF-A0A411WWS4-F1
#
_cell.length_a   1.000
_cell.length_b   1.000
_cell.length_c   1.000
_cell.angle_alpha   90.00
_cell.angle_beta   90.00
_cell.angle_gamma   90.00
#
_symmetry.space_group_name_H-M   'P 1'
#
loop_
_entity.id
_entity.type
_entity.pdbx_description
1 polymer ?
#
loop_
_entity_poly.entity_id
_entity_poly.type
_entity_poly.pdbx_seq_one_letter_code
_entity_poly.pdbx_strand_id
1 'polypeptide(L)'
;MELVKLEDLPSLLEVIRTMLSTALGSLVLGIVIFIYLVIKVPQVPLVQTLIGRKESRLKYLTESIACAADEPFCRTVVQDIRDAMIFEKATGIYAESKWRRGLVEMRDVTGVSWIIMRRARQYMDMNANGVLYIREFSLADRFEYRFNIMVMWIFLCSAVVSFLGALLLKLGLEITVASILVAILLVGSAMWAATQNWPQEAASNIRDRLNADGAATTVTS
;
A
#
# COMPACT_ATOMS: atom_id res chain seq x y z
N MET A 1 4.06 10.71 32.69
CA MET A 1 3.05 11.48 31.93
C MET A 1 2.76 12.70 32.77
N GLU A 2 3.55 13.75 32.58
CA GLU A 2 3.45 14.96 33.39
C GLU A 2 2.12 15.64 33.12
N LEU A 3 1.38 15.92 34.19
CA LEU A 3 0.15 16.69 34.17
C LEU A 3 0.49 18.08 33.63
N VAL A 4 0.05 18.36 32.39
CA VAL A 4 0.02 19.71 31.82
C VAL A 4 -0.65 20.61 32.86
N LYS A 5 0.12 21.53 33.46
CA LYS A 5 -0.39 22.45 34.48
C LYS A 5 -1.40 23.38 33.81
N LEU A 6 -2.57 23.55 34.41
CA LEU A 6 -3.65 24.39 33.88
C LEU A 6 -3.26 25.86 33.64
N GLU A 7 -2.11 26.32 34.14
CA GLU A 7 -1.56 27.66 33.91
C GLU A 7 -0.96 27.86 32.51
N ASP A 8 -0.60 26.79 31.78
CA ASP A 8 -0.01 26.88 30.43
C ASP A 8 -1.06 26.87 29.29
N LEU A 9 -2.34 26.71 29.63
CA LEU A 9 -3.44 26.73 28.66
C LEU A 9 -3.59 28.04 27.88
N PRO A 10 -3.53 29.24 28.50
CA PRO A 10 -3.66 30.50 27.78
C PRO A 10 -2.49 30.78 26.84
N SER A 11 -1.25 30.43 27.23
CA SER A 11 -0.07 30.59 26.37
C SER A 11 -0.09 29.65 25.17
N LEU A 12 -0.58 28.42 25.35
CA LEU A 12 -0.80 27.47 24.26
C LEU A 12 -1.86 27.97 23.26
N LEU A 13 -2.95 28.53 23.76
CA LEU A 13 -4.01 29.15 22.95
C LEU A 13 -3.48 30.32 22.12
N GLU A 14 -2.59 31.13 22.69
CA GLU A 14 -1.98 32.26 22.02
C GLU A 14 -0.98 31.84 20.94
N VAL A 15 -0.18 30.81 21.20
CA VAL A 15 0.72 30.19 20.21
C VAL A 15 -0.09 29.57 19.07
N ILE A 16 -1.16 28.83 19.38
CA ILE A 16 -2.07 28.26 18.37
C ILE A 16 -2.69 29.36 17.52
N ARG A 17 -3.15 30.46 18.13
CA ARG A 17 -3.74 31.60 17.43
C ARG A 17 -2.74 32.28 16.50
N THR A 18 -1.50 32.49 16.97
CA THR A 18 -0.41 33.08 16.17
C THR A 18 0.02 32.14 15.03
N MET A 19 -0.01 30.83 15.25
CA MET A 19 0.24 29.85 14.20
C MET A 19 -0.90 29.82 13.18
N LEU A 20 -2.16 29.87 13.60
CA LEU A 20 -3.32 29.93 12.70
C LEU A 20 -3.39 31.23 11.89
N SER A 21 -2.86 32.34 12.42
CA SER A 21 -2.87 33.64 11.71
C SER A 21 -1.82 33.75 10.61
N THR A 22 -0.87 32.81 10.53
CA THR A 22 0.17 32.78 9.48
C THR A 22 0.00 31.54 8.60
N ALA A 23 0.16 31.71 7.28
CA ALA A 23 0.02 30.58 6.33
C ALA A 23 1.03 29.44 6.61
N LEU A 24 2.21 29.78 7.13
CA LEU A 24 3.24 28.81 7.53
C LEU A 24 2.88 28.10 8.85
N GLY A 25 2.35 28.82 9.84
CA GLY A 25 1.97 28.23 11.12
C GLY A 25 0.79 27.28 11.02
N SER A 26 -0.20 27.58 10.18
CA SER A 26 -1.36 26.71 9.95
C SER A 26 -0.96 25.39 9.26
N LEU A 27 0.02 25.44 8.36
CA LEU A 27 0.57 24.26 7.69
C LEU A 27 1.31 23.36 8.70
N VAL A 28 2.15 23.92 9.57
CA VAL A 28 2.85 23.15 10.61
C VAL A 28 1.86 22.50 11.58
N LEU A 29 0.84 23.24 12.03
CA LEU A 29 -0.20 22.72 12.91
C LEU A 29 -0.99 21.57 12.25
N GLY A 30 -1.31 21.71 10.96
CA GLY A 30 -1.98 20.66 10.18
C GLY A 30 -1.17 19.37 10.10
N ILE A 31 0.15 19.45 9.88
CA ILE A 31 1.04 18.29 9.85
C ILE A 31 1.06 17.59 11.22
N VAL A 32 1.15 18.35 12.31
CA VAL A 32 1.18 17.80 13.68
C VAL A 32 -0.12 17.06 14.00
N ILE A 33 -1.28 17.66 13.68
CA ILE A 33 -2.59 17.03 13.87
C ILE A 33 -2.72 15.76 13.04
N PHE A 34 -2.25 15.78 11.79
CA PHE A 34 -2.29 14.61 10.90
C PHE A 34 -1.47 13.44 11.47
N ILE A 35 -0.24 13.70 11.93
CA ILE A 35 0.61 12.68 12.57
C ILE A 35 -0.07 12.11 13.82
N TYR A 36 -0.66 12.98 14.65
CA TYR A 36 -1.39 12.55 15.85
C TYR A 36 -2.56 11.62 15.51
N LEU A 37 -3.35 11.97 14.49
CA LEU A 37 -4.47 11.13 14.03
C LEU A 37 -3.98 9.78 13.53
N VAL A 38 -2.94 9.73 12.69
CA VAL A 38 -2.37 8.48 12.16
C VAL A 38 -1.93 7.53 13.27
N ILE A 39 -1.31 8.05 14.33
CA ILE A 39 -0.89 7.24 15.49
C ILE A 39 -2.09 6.68 16.27
N LYS A 40 -3.21 7.41 16.31
CA LYS A 40 -4.41 7.04 17.09
C LYS A 40 -5.40 6.14 16.34
N VAL A 41 -5.37 6.11 15.01
CA VAL A 41 -6.19 5.23 14.15
C VAL A 41 -6.19 3.74 14.59
N PRO A 42 -5.06 3.08 14.93
CA PRO A 42 -5.08 1.68 15.35
C PRO A 42 -5.75 1.43 16.73
N GLN A 43 -6.03 2.47 17.51
CA GLN A 43 -6.74 2.36 18.80
C GLN A 43 -8.26 2.47 18.66
N VAL A 44 -8.77 2.66 17.45
CA VAL A 44 -10.21 2.76 17.19
C VAL A 44 -10.85 1.37 17.37
N PRO A 45 -11.91 1.22 18.19
CA PRO A 45 -12.55 -0.07 18.50
C PRO A 45 -13.00 -0.86 17.27
N LEU A 46 -13.39 -0.13 16.21
CA LEU A 46 -13.82 -0.70 14.94
C LEU A 46 -12.66 -1.39 14.19
N VAL A 47 -11.44 -0.87 14.31
CA VAL A 47 -10.24 -1.50 13.73
C VAL A 47 -9.88 -2.75 14.52
N GLN A 48 -9.99 -2.72 15.86
CA GLN A 48 -9.69 -3.87 16.73
C GLN A 48 -10.66 -5.03 16.51
N THR A 49 -11.97 -4.76 16.36
CA THR A 49 -12.97 -5.80 16.08
C THR A 49 -12.76 -6.47 14.73
N LEU A 50 -12.32 -5.73 13.71
CA LEU A 50 -11.95 -6.29 12.41
C LEU A 50 -10.71 -7.18 12.48
N ILE A 51 -9.71 -6.79 13.27
CA ILE A 51 -8.50 -7.59 13.51
C ILE A 51 -8.87 -8.89 14.26
N GLY A 52 -9.67 -8.80 15.32
CA GLY A 52 -10.08 -9.95 16.13
C GLY A 52 -10.90 -11.00 15.36
N ARG A 53 -11.71 -10.59 14.38
CA ARG A 53 -12.46 -11.53 13.52
C ARG A 53 -11.55 -12.38 12.62
N LYS A 54 -10.39 -11.86 12.20
CA LYS A 54 -9.42 -12.64 11.41
C LYS A 54 -8.71 -13.68 12.26
N GLU A 55 -8.35 -13.33 13.48
CA GLU A 55 -7.65 -14.24 14.40
C GLU A 55 -8.53 -15.37 14.91
N SER A 56 -9.81 -15.10 15.22
CA SER A 56 -10.75 -16.12 15.67
C SER A 56 -11.03 -17.19 14.61
N ARG A 57 -11.06 -16.82 13.33
CA ARG A 57 -11.27 -17.75 12.20
C ARG A 57 -10.10 -18.73 12.03
N LEU A 58 -8.87 -18.24 12.22
CA LEU A 58 -7.66 -19.07 12.13
C LEU A 58 -7.57 -20.06 13.30
N LYS A 59 -7.97 -19.61 14.49
CA LYS A 59 -8.06 -20.47 15.68
C LYS A 59 -9.09 -21.59 15.48
N TYR A 60 -10.29 -21.27 14.99
CA TYR A 60 -11.34 -22.25 14.69
C TYR A 60 -10.90 -23.33 13.69
N LEU A 61 -10.20 -22.92 12.62
CA LEU A 61 -9.67 -23.87 11.61
C LEU A 61 -8.53 -24.74 12.14
N THR A 62 -7.77 -24.25 13.12
CA THR A 62 -6.73 -25.05 13.78
C THR A 62 -7.34 -26.10 14.71
N GLU A 63 -8.41 -25.72 15.43
CA GLU A 63 -9.17 -26.61 16.32
C GLU A 63 -9.98 -27.66 15.52
N SER A 64 -10.53 -27.30 14.36
CA SER A 64 -11.30 -28.25 13.54
C SER A 64 -10.45 -29.36 12.90
N ILE A 65 -9.16 -29.10 12.59
CA ILE A 65 -8.22 -30.14 12.12
C ILE A 65 -7.95 -31.18 13.22
N ALA A 66 -7.98 -30.76 14.49
CA ALA A 66 -7.79 -31.66 15.62
C ALA A 66 -9.01 -32.58 15.87
N CYS A 67 -10.21 -32.15 15.45
CA CYS A 67 -11.47 -32.88 15.63
C CYS A 67 -12.01 -33.58 14.36
N ALA A 68 -11.41 -33.39 13.18
CA ALA A 68 -11.88 -33.99 11.93
C ALA A 68 -11.54 -35.49 11.86
N ALA A 69 -12.44 -36.33 12.37
CA ALA A 69 -12.24 -37.78 12.52
C ALA A 69 -12.64 -38.62 11.29
N ASP A 70 -13.51 -38.16 10.39
CA ASP A 70 -14.25 -39.12 9.54
C ASP A 70 -13.97 -39.10 8.03
N GLU A 71 -13.23 -38.13 7.46
CA GLU A 71 -12.90 -38.15 6.02
C GLU A 71 -11.48 -37.62 5.69
N PRO A 72 -10.63 -38.42 5.01
CA PRO A 72 -9.28 -38.00 4.61
C PRO A 72 -9.28 -36.84 3.59
N PHE A 73 -10.33 -36.74 2.78
CA PHE A 73 -10.52 -35.62 1.86
C PHE A 73 -10.74 -34.31 2.61
N CYS A 74 -11.67 -34.30 3.57
CA CYS A 74 -11.95 -33.14 4.41
C CYS A 74 -10.69 -32.66 5.15
N ARG A 75 -9.88 -33.58 5.68
CA ARG A 75 -8.61 -33.24 6.33
C ARG A 75 -7.65 -32.50 5.39
N THR A 76 -7.54 -32.94 4.14
CA THR A 76 -6.66 -32.35 3.12
C THR A 76 -7.11 -30.93 2.77
N VAL A 77 -8.43 -30.71 2.60
CA VAL A 77 -8.99 -29.39 2.30
C VAL A 77 -8.75 -28.42 3.45
N VAL A 78 -9.00 -28.84 4.71
CA VAL A 78 -8.81 -27.96 5.86
C VAL A 78 -7.33 -27.63 6.09
N GLN A 79 -6.43 -28.59 5.83
CA GLN A 79 -4.98 -28.32 5.84
C GLN A 79 -4.58 -27.28 4.79
N ASP A 80 -5.07 -27.39 3.55
CA ASP A 80 -4.75 -26.41 2.51
C ASP A 80 -5.26 -25.00 2.86
N ILE A 81 -6.48 -24.90 3.40
CA ILE A 81 -7.06 -23.62 3.86
C ILE A 81 -6.20 -23.03 5.00
N ARG A 82 -5.79 -23.84 5.98
CA ARG A 82 -4.93 -23.39 7.07
C ARG A 82 -3.60 -22.87 6.53
N ASP A 83 -2.95 -23.63 5.66
CA ASP A 83 -1.65 -23.27 5.12
C ASP A 83 -1.75 -22.03 4.22
N ALA A 84 -2.86 -21.87 3.48
CA ALA A 84 -3.17 -20.65 2.72
C ALA A 84 -3.30 -19.42 3.63
N MET A 85 -3.99 -19.54 4.77
CA MET A 85 -4.11 -18.44 5.73
C MET A 85 -2.78 -18.11 6.42
N ILE A 86 -1.97 -19.12 6.77
CA ILE A 86 -0.63 -18.91 7.33
C ILE A 86 0.25 -18.18 6.30
N PHE A 87 0.21 -18.62 5.05
CA PHE A 87 0.94 -17.97 3.95
C PHE A 87 0.44 -16.54 3.71
N GLU A 88 -0.87 -16.30 3.74
CA GLU A 88 -1.44 -14.94 3.65
C GLU A 88 -0.97 -14.07 4.82
N LYS A 89 -0.93 -14.59 6.04
CA LYS A 89 -0.44 -13.84 7.20
C LYS A 89 1.04 -13.49 7.08
N ALA A 90 1.85 -14.38 6.52
CA ALA A 90 3.29 -14.18 6.33
C ALA A 90 3.64 -13.27 5.13
N THR A 91 2.93 -13.41 4.01
CA THR A 91 3.28 -12.77 2.73
C THR A 91 2.32 -11.67 2.30
N GLY A 92 1.12 -11.63 2.88
CA GLY A 92 0.01 -10.79 2.45
C GLY A 92 -0.70 -11.28 1.19
N ILE A 93 -0.43 -12.49 0.72
CA ILE A 93 -1.01 -13.08 -0.50
C ILE A 93 -1.81 -14.32 -0.12
N TYR A 94 -3.12 -14.32 -0.36
CA TYR A 94 -3.93 -15.54 -0.28
C TYR A 94 -3.80 -16.32 -1.60
N ALA A 95 -3.28 -17.55 -1.51
CA ALA A 95 -2.96 -18.39 -2.64
C ALA A 95 -3.14 -19.88 -2.32
N GLU A 96 -3.59 -20.65 -3.30
CA GLU A 96 -3.75 -22.11 -3.23
C GLU A 96 -2.39 -22.84 -3.29
N SER A 97 -2.36 -24.12 -2.91
CA SER A 97 -1.12 -24.91 -2.78
C SER A 97 -0.16 -24.82 -3.99
N LYS A 98 -0.66 -24.98 -5.21
CA LYS A 98 0.18 -24.88 -6.43
C LYS A 98 0.75 -23.47 -6.59
N TRP A 99 -0.08 -22.45 -6.35
CA TRP A 99 0.30 -21.05 -6.49
C TRP A 99 1.30 -20.62 -5.41
N ARG A 100 1.15 -21.11 -4.17
CA ARG A 100 2.12 -20.87 -3.10
C ARG A 100 3.50 -21.42 -3.47
N ARG A 101 3.57 -22.64 -4.01
CA ARG A 101 4.83 -23.25 -4.46
C ARG A 101 5.49 -22.43 -5.57
N GLY A 102 4.74 -22.06 -6.60
CA GLY A 102 5.26 -21.21 -7.69
C GLY A 102 5.73 -19.83 -7.20
N LEU A 103 5.05 -19.23 -6.22
CA LEU A 103 5.47 -17.96 -5.62
C LEU A 103 6.77 -18.11 -4.81
N VAL A 104 6.94 -19.20 -4.06
CA VAL A 104 8.18 -19.48 -3.33
C VAL A 104 9.34 -19.69 -4.30
N GLU A 105 9.15 -20.53 -5.31
CA GLU A 105 10.17 -20.80 -6.33
C GLU A 105 10.58 -19.52 -7.08
N MET A 106 9.61 -18.72 -7.53
CA MET A 106 9.89 -17.44 -8.18
C MET A 106 10.65 -16.49 -7.25
N ARG A 107 10.40 -16.52 -5.94
CA ARG A 107 11.09 -15.68 -4.97
C ARG A 107 12.52 -16.14 -4.76
N ASP A 108 12.73 -17.44 -4.69
CA ASP A 108 14.05 -18.03 -4.50
C ASP A 108 14.95 -17.76 -5.71
N VAL A 109 14.38 -17.77 -6.93
CA VAL A 109 15.10 -17.38 -8.15
C VAL A 109 15.36 -15.87 -8.17
N THR A 110 14.33 -15.03 -8.04
CA THR A 110 14.47 -13.58 -8.29
C THR A 110 14.99 -12.76 -7.11
N GLY A 111 14.94 -13.30 -5.89
CA GLY A 111 15.24 -12.59 -4.64
C GLY A 111 14.28 -11.42 -4.33
N VAL A 112 13.13 -11.35 -5.00
CA VAL A 112 12.19 -10.23 -4.87
C VAL A 112 11.37 -10.33 -3.57
N SER A 113 11.06 -9.18 -2.95
CA SER A 113 10.26 -9.15 -1.73
C SER A 113 8.80 -9.58 -1.96
N TRP A 114 8.17 -10.17 -0.94
CA TRP A 114 6.75 -10.53 -0.96
C TRP A 114 5.82 -9.34 -1.27
N ILE A 115 6.22 -8.12 -0.91
CA ILE A 115 5.45 -6.89 -1.20
C ILE A 115 5.40 -6.63 -2.72
N ILE A 116 6.53 -6.79 -3.40
CA ILE A 116 6.62 -6.61 -4.86
C ILE A 116 5.85 -7.74 -5.55
N MET A 117 5.99 -8.98 -5.10
CA MET A 117 5.20 -10.10 -5.62
C MET A 117 3.69 -9.88 -5.47
N ARG A 118 3.26 -9.39 -4.29
CA ARG A 118 1.86 -9.07 -4.04
C ARG A 118 1.33 -7.99 -4.99
N ARG A 119 2.13 -6.95 -5.26
CA ARG A 119 1.77 -5.88 -6.20
C ARG A 119 1.68 -6.41 -7.64
N ALA A 120 2.58 -7.29 -8.04
CA ALA A 120 2.64 -7.88 -9.37
C ALA A 120 1.55 -8.94 -9.64
N ARG A 121 0.77 -9.35 -8.62
CA ARG A 121 -0.18 -10.48 -8.70
C ARG A 121 -1.09 -10.45 -9.93
N GLN A 122 -1.59 -9.28 -10.34
CA GLN A 122 -2.51 -9.17 -11.49
C GLN A 122 -1.88 -9.51 -12.85
N TYR A 123 -0.55 -9.54 -12.92
CA TYR A 123 0.22 -9.91 -14.10
C TYR A 123 0.87 -11.30 -13.98
N MET A 124 0.63 -12.02 -12.88
CA MET A 124 1.12 -13.37 -12.69
C MET A 124 0.09 -14.37 -13.22
N ASP A 125 0.55 -15.35 -13.98
CA ASP A 125 -0.25 -16.48 -14.44
C ASP A 125 0.52 -17.79 -14.23
N MET A 126 -0.18 -18.93 -14.31
CA MET A 126 0.41 -20.25 -14.14
C MET A 126 0.21 -21.08 -15.40
N ASN A 127 1.30 -21.66 -15.91
CA ASN A 127 1.21 -22.54 -17.07
C ASN A 127 0.66 -23.93 -16.70
N ALA A 128 0.39 -24.77 -17.71
CA ALA A 128 -0.08 -26.14 -17.51
C ALA A 128 0.89 -27.01 -16.67
N ASN A 129 2.18 -26.67 -16.66
CA ASN A 129 3.20 -27.35 -15.87
C ASN A 129 3.25 -26.87 -14.41
N GLY A 130 2.43 -25.90 -14.01
CA GLY A 130 2.40 -25.35 -12.67
C GLY A 130 3.47 -24.29 -12.39
N VAL A 131 4.20 -23.84 -13.42
CA VAL A 131 5.22 -22.79 -13.30
C VAL A 131 4.56 -21.43 -13.41
N LEU A 132 4.86 -20.57 -12.45
CA LEU A 132 4.36 -19.21 -12.37
C LEU A 132 5.20 -18.30 -13.27
N TYR A 133 4.56 -17.49 -14.11
CA TYR A 133 5.22 -16.57 -15.02
C TYR A 133 4.54 -15.20 -15.02
N ILE A 134 5.26 -14.18 -15.50
CA ILE A 134 4.70 -12.84 -15.71
C ILE A 134 4.16 -12.77 -17.14
N ARG A 135 2.86 -12.54 -17.30
CA ARG A 135 2.22 -12.38 -18.61
C ARG A 135 2.76 -11.16 -19.34
N GLU A 136 2.70 -11.17 -20.66
CA GLU A 136 3.07 -10.00 -21.46
C GLU A 136 2.10 -8.84 -21.24
N PHE A 137 2.64 -7.62 -21.19
CA PHE A 137 1.82 -6.41 -21.08
C PHE A 137 1.11 -6.13 -22.40
N SER A 138 -0.22 -6.13 -22.34
CA SER A 138 -1.09 -5.79 -23.46
C SER A 138 -0.90 -4.33 -23.88
N LEU A 139 -1.37 -3.98 -25.09
CA LEU A 139 -1.38 -2.58 -25.52
C LEU A 139 -2.20 -1.69 -24.58
N ALA A 140 -3.29 -2.22 -24.02
CA ALA A 140 -4.11 -1.52 -23.05
C ALA A 140 -3.32 -1.21 -21.76
N ASP A 141 -2.59 -2.19 -21.22
CA ASP A 141 -1.75 -1.99 -20.02
C ASP A 141 -0.69 -0.88 -20.26
N ARG A 142 -0.04 -0.92 -21.44
CA ARG A 142 0.96 0.09 -21.81
C ARG A 142 0.36 1.48 -21.96
N PHE A 143 -0.84 1.57 -22.53
CA PHE A 143 -1.57 2.83 -22.67
C PHE A 143 -1.97 3.38 -21.30
N GLU A 144 -2.56 2.54 -20.44
CA GLU A 144 -2.95 2.91 -19.07
C GLU A 144 -1.76 3.43 -18.27
N TYR A 145 -0.61 2.75 -18.34
CA TYR A 145 0.62 3.19 -17.69
C TYR A 145 1.05 4.60 -18.11
N ARG A 146 1.04 4.86 -19.43
CA ARG A 146 1.40 6.17 -19.99
C ARG A 146 0.38 7.24 -19.63
N PHE A 147 -0.90 6.90 -19.65
CA PHE A 147 -1.99 7.78 -19.25
C PHE A 147 -1.86 8.19 -17.79
N ASN A 148 -1.63 7.24 -16.87
CA ASN A 148 -1.43 7.50 -15.45
C ASN A 148 -0.22 8.39 -15.19
N ILE A 149 0.90 8.19 -15.92
CA ILE A 149 2.08 9.08 -15.84
C ILE A 149 1.71 10.50 -16.28
N MET A 150 1.00 10.64 -17.40
CA MET A 150 0.57 11.95 -17.90
C MET A 150 -0.33 12.65 -16.89
N VAL A 151 -1.33 11.96 -16.34
CA VAL A 151 -2.26 12.47 -15.33
C VAL A 151 -1.52 12.88 -14.05
N MET A 152 -0.57 12.07 -13.59
CA MET A 152 0.30 12.40 -12.46
C MET A 152 1.02 13.74 -12.69
N TRP A 153 1.64 13.92 -13.86
CA TRP A 153 2.35 15.18 -14.18
C TRP A 153 1.41 16.37 -14.32
N ILE A 154 0.23 16.19 -14.90
CA ILE A 154 -0.78 17.26 -15.00
C ILE A 154 -1.16 17.73 -13.59
N PHE A 155 -1.50 16.81 -12.68
CA PHE A 155 -1.86 17.17 -11.31
C PHE A 155 -0.71 17.82 -10.55
N LEU A 156 0.52 17.32 -10.72
CA LEU A 156 1.69 17.91 -10.07
C LEU A 156 1.98 19.33 -10.58
N CYS A 157 1.94 19.53 -11.90
CA CYS A 157 2.10 20.85 -12.51
C CYS A 157 1.00 21.82 -12.04
N SER A 158 -0.26 21.37 -12.04
CA SER A 158 -1.37 22.17 -11.51
C SER A 158 -1.18 22.51 -10.04
N ALA A 159 -0.72 21.57 -9.21
CA ALA A 159 -0.44 21.81 -7.80
C ALA A 159 0.63 22.89 -7.61
N VAL A 160 1.72 22.82 -8.38
CA VAL A 160 2.80 23.81 -8.34
C VAL A 160 2.30 25.18 -8.78
N VAL A 161 1.53 25.26 -9.87
CA VAL A 161 0.97 26.53 -10.36
C VAL A 161 0.00 27.13 -9.33
N SER A 162 -0.88 26.33 -8.74
CA SER A 162 -1.79 26.78 -7.68
C SER A 162 -1.04 27.27 -6.44
N PHE A 163 0.01 26.54 -6.02
CA PHE A 163 0.83 26.92 -4.88
C PHE A 163 1.61 28.22 -5.11
N LEU A 164 2.27 28.34 -6.27
CA LEU A 164 3.01 29.55 -6.64
C LEU A 164 2.08 30.75 -6.82
N GLY A 165 0.91 30.54 -7.43
CA GLY A 165 -0.11 31.57 -7.57
C GLY A 165 -0.58 32.10 -6.21
N ALA A 166 -0.80 31.20 -5.25
CA ALA A 166 -1.19 31.58 -3.88
C ALA A 166 -0.13 32.43 -3.17
N LEU A 167 1.15 32.12 -3.37
CA LEU A 167 2.26 32.85 -2.75
C LEU A 167 2.55 34.19 -3.41
N LEU A 168 2.50 34.26 -4.73
CA LEU A 168 2.98 35.42 -5.50
C LEU A 168 1.91 36.51 -5.67
N LEU A 169 0.62 36.13 -5.73
CA LEU A 169 -0.45 37.06 -6.08
C LEU A 169 -1.01 37.87 -4.90
N LYS A 170 -0.40 37.79 -3.71
CA LYS A 170 -0.83 38.48 -2.47
C LYS A 170 -2.35 38.44 -2.28
N LEU A 171 -2.93 37.25 -2.45
CA LEU A 171 -4.35 37.00 -2.34
C LEU A 171 -4.80 37.21 -0.87
N GLY A 172 -6.09 37.47 -0.65
CA GLY A 172 -6.66 37.47 0.69
C GLY A 172 -6.37 36.15 1.43
N LEU A 173 -6.34 36.19 2.76
CA LEU A 173 -6.02 35.02 3.60
C LEU A 173 -6.89 33.81 3.25
N GLU A 174 -8.20 34.01 3.10
CA GLU A 174 -9.16 32.94 2.77
C GLU A 174 -8.85 32.25 1.43
N ILE A 175 -8.57 33.05 0.40
CA ILE A 175 -8.24 32.55 -0.95
C ILE A 175 -6.89 31.81 -0.92
N THR A 176 -5.92 32.34 -0.16
CA THR A 176 -4.60 31.70 0.01
C THR A 176 -4.73 30.34 0.68
N VAL A 177 -5.49 30.24 1.77
CA VAL A 177 -5.75 28.97 2.46
C VAL A 177 -6.47 27.98 1.55
N ALA A 178 -7.51 28.43 0.83
CA ALA A 178 -8.22 27.58 -0.13
C ALA A 178 -7.30 27.07 -1.25
N SER A 179 -6.43 27.92 -1.78
CA SER A 179 -5.48 27.54 -2.84
C SER A 179 -4.44 26.53 -2.36
N ILE A 180 -3.96 26.66 -1.12
CA ILE A 180 -3.06 25.68 -0.51
C ILE A 180 -3.76 24.32 -0.33
N LEU A 181 -5.00 24.31 0.13
CA LEU A 181 -5.79 23.08 0.25
C LEU A 181 -5.99 22.40 -1.11
N VAL A 182 -6.31 23.17 -2.15
CA VAL A 182 -6.41 22.66 -3.53
C VAL A 182 -5.08 22.07 -3.99
N ALA A 183 -3.95 22.75 -3.74
CA ALA A 183 -2.64 22.23 -4.11
C ALA A 183 -2.32 20.89 -3.40
N ILE A 184 -2.67 20.76 -2.11
CA ILE A 184 -2.50 19.50 -1.36
C ILE A 184 -3.35 18.38 -1.97
N LEU A 185 -4.62 18.66 -2.30
CA LEU A 185 -5.49 17.68 -2.96
C LEU A 185 -4.94 17.24 -4.31
N LEU A 186 -4.41 18.17 -5.11
CA LEU A 186 -3.79 17.86 -6.40
C LEU A 186 -2.54 16.99 -6.24
N VAL A 187 -1.69 17.24 -5.22
CA VAL A 187 -0.56 16.36 -4.89
C VAL A 187 -1.06 14.96 -4.51
N GLY A 188 -2.12 14.87 -3.70
CA GLY A 188 -2.74 13.58 -3.35
C GLY A 188 -3.24 12.81 -4.58
N SER A 189 -3.89 13.51 -5.52
CA SER A 189 -4.32 12.93 -6.80
C SER A 189 -3.15 12.48 -7.68
N ALA A 190 -2.05 13.25 -7.71
CA ALA A 190 -0.82 12.86 -8.42
C ALA A 190 -0.21 11.59 -7.82
N MET A 191 -0.12 11.52 -6.49
CA MET A 191 0.36 10.33 -5.79
C MET A 191 -0.52 9.13 -6.08
N TRP A 192 -1.85 9.30 -6.06
CA TRP A 192 -2.79 8.24 -6.38
C TRP A 192 -2.61 7.73 -7.81
N ALA A 193 -2.52 8.62 -8.80
CA ALA A 193 -2.24 8.25 -10.19
C ALA A 193 -0.90 7.48 -10.33
N ALA A 194 0.14 7.90 -9.62
CA ALA A 194 1.42 7.18 -9.59
C ALA A 194 1.28 5.77 -9.00
N THR A 195 0.49 5.60 -7.92
CA THR A 195 0.31 4.29 -7.28
C THR A 195 -0.38 3.26 -8.16
N GLN A 196 -1.19 3.70 -9.14
CA GLN A 196 -1.85 2.80 -10.09
C GLN A 196 -0.85 2.06 -10.99
N ASN A 197 0.36 2.61 -11.17
CA ASN A 197 1.40 1.99 -11.99
C ASN A 197 2.27 0.97 -11.23
N TRP A 198 2.21 0.95 -9.90
CA TRP A 198 3.03 0.05 -9.07
C TRP A 198 2.89 -1.44 -9.40
N PRO A 199 1.71 -1.98 -9.76
CA PRO A 199 1.59 -3.38 -10.17
C PRO A 199 2.42 -3.71 -11.42
N GLN A 200 2.43 -2.82 -12.41
CA GLN A 200 3.14 -3.04 -13.66
C GLN A 200 4.65 -2.89 -13.47
N GLU A 201 5.10 -1.90 -12.69
CA GLU A 201 6.51 -1.74 -12.33
C GLU A 201 7.03 -2.94 -11.54
N ALA A 202 6.23 -3.44 -10.59
CA ALA A 202 6.56 -4.64 -9.82
C ALA A 202 6.68 -5.88 -10.73
N ALA A 203 5.75 -6.05 -11.65
CA ALA A 203 5.78 -7.15 -12.61
C ALA A 203 6.98 -7.06 -13.57
N SER A 204 7.31 -5.86 -14.05
CA SER A 204 8.49 -5.65 -14.90
C SER A 204 9.77 -5.99 -14.15
N ASN A 205 9.93 -5.52 -12.90
CA ASN A 205 11.11 -5.82 -12.09
C ASN A 205 11.31 -7.33 -11.88
N ILE A 206 10.22 -8.06 -11.60
CA ILE A 206 10.28 -9.54 -11.49
C ILE A 206 10.72 -10.16 -12.82
N ARG A 207 10.12 -9.75 -13.94
CA ARG A 207 10.46 -10.26 -15.27
C ARG A 207 11.92 -9.97 -15.65
N ASP A 208 12.40 -8.77 -15.36
CA ASP A 208 13.76 -8.35 -15.68
C ASP A 208 14.79 -9.19 -14.89
N ARG A 209 14.49 -9.53 -13.64
CA ARG A 209 15.30 -10.45 -12.82
C ARG A 209 15.26 -11.89 -13.32
N LEU A 210 14.08 -12.41 -13.67
CA LEU A 210 13.95 -13.74 -14.27
C LEU A 210 14.77 -13.88 -15.55
N ASN A 211 14.80 -12.84 -16.38
CA ASN A 211 15.59 -12.83 -17.61
C ASN A 211 17.10 -12.73 -17.32
N ALA A 212 17.50 -11.96 -16.31
CA ALA A 212 18.89 -11.83 -15.90
C ALA A 212 19.45 -13.15 -15.33
N ASP A 213 18.68 -13.83 -14.48
CA ASP A 213 19.10 -15.10 -13.88
C ASP A 213 19.03 -16.25 -14.91
N GLY A 214 18.02 -16.28 -15.79
CA GLY A 214 17.96 -17.24 -16.90
C GLY A 214 19.11 -17.10 -17.91
N ALA A 215 19.63 -15.88 -18.09
CA ALA A 215 20.84 -15.62 -18.87
C ALA A 215 22.12 -16.04 -18.11
N ALA A 216 22.12 -15.99 -16.77
CA ALA A 216 23.25 -16.46 -15.97
C ALA A 216 23.37 -18.00 -15.99
N THR A 217 22.26 -18.74 -15.94
CA THR A 217 22.27 -20.22 -15.97
C THR A 217 22.71 -20.81 -17.30
N THR A 218 22.57 -20.07 -18.42
CA THR A 218 22.97 -20.51 -19.77
C THR A 218 24.44 -20.25 -20.10
N VAL A 219 25.14 -19.42 -19.33
CA VAL A 219 26.59 -19.16 -19.52
C VAL A 219 27.45 -20.15 -18.72
N THR A 220 26.86 -20.89 -17.77
CA THR A 220 27.55 -21.84 -16.90
C THR A 220 27.28 -23.32 -17.20
N SER A 221 26.58 -23.64 -18.30
CA SER A 221 26.31 -25.02 -18.75
C SER A 221 27.17 -25.44 -19.92
#